data_AF-A0A4Q8AIC2-F1
#
_entry.id   AF-A0A4Q8AIC2-F1
#
_cell.length_a   1.000
_cell.length_b   1.000
_cell.length_c   1.000
_cell.angle_alpha   90.00
_cell.angle_beta   90.00
_cell.angle_gamma   90.00
#
_symmetry.space_group_name_H-M   'P 1'
#
loop_
_entity.id
_entity.type
_entity.pdbx_description
1 polymer ?
#
loop_
_entity_poly.entity_id
_entity_poly.type
_entity_poly.pdbx_seq_one_letter_code
_entity_poly.pdbx_strand_id
1 'polypeptide(L)'
;MSRSLAWLALAVAAGLVLLGLVLVGSYRFPVPLVYPALPTPDYALQAAIAYAGAVPIVAVLVVAGVFAHKRPEQRGRIVARGAGVMILIGLIVSIVALTLPAP
;
A
#
# COMPACT_ATOMS: atom_id res chain seq x y z
N MET A 1 20.83 -2.38 -19.67
CA MET A 1 20.56 -2.95 -18.33
C MET A 1 20.04 -4.37 -18.52
N SER A 2 20.66 -5.38 -17.90
CA SER A 2 20.18 -6.76 -18.06
C SER A 2 18.82 -6.92 -17.38
N ARG A 3 17.95 -7.78 -17.93
CA ARG A 3 16.60 -8.02 -17.40
C ARG A 3 16.65 -8.44 -15.92
N SER A 4 17.67 -9.19 -15.52
CA SER A 4 17.92 -9.64 -14.15
C SER A 4 18.25 -8.49 -13.19
N LEU A 5 19.07 -7.52 -13.63
CA LEU A 5 19.38 -6.31 -12.87
C LEU A 5 18.15 -5.44 -12.63
N ALA A 6 17.24 -5.35 -13.61
CA ALA A 6 15.99 -4.62 -13.46
C ALA A 6 15.05 -5.24 -12.41
N TRP A 7 14.92 -6.57 -12.40
CA TRP A 7 14.12 -7.28 -11.40
C TRP A 7 14.71 -7.19 -9.99
N LEU A 8 16.04 -7.30 -9.88
CA LEU A 8 16.74 -7.15 -8.60
C LEU A 8 16.52 -5.74 -8.02
N ALA A 9 16.68 -4.71 -8.84
CA ALA A 9 16.47 -3.32 -8.42
C ALA A 9 15.02 -3.09 -7.94
N LEU A 10 14.03 -3.69 -8.63
CA LEU A 10 12.62 -3.60 -8.24
C LEU A 10 12.35 -4.29 -6.89
N ALA A 11 12.94 -5.47 -6.68
CA ALA A 11 12.80 -6.22 -5.43
C ALA A 11 13.43 -5.47 -4.25
N VAL A 12 14.61 -4.89 -4.44
CA VAL A 12 15.29 -4.06 -3.42
C VAL A 12 14.45 -2.82 -3.10
N ALA A 13 13.95 -2.11 -4.11
CA ALA A 13 13.10 -0.94 -3.91
C ALA A 13 11.82 -1.30 -3.13
N ALA A 14 11.16 -2.40 -3.49
CA ALA A 14 9.99 -2.89 -2.75
C ALA A 14 10.32 -3.24 -1.30
N GLY A 15 11.46 -3.91 -1.06
CA GLY A 15 11.94 -4.22 0.28
C GLY A 15 12.19 -2.97 1.14
N LEU A 16 12.81 -1.94 0.57
CA LEU A 16 13.05 -0.67 1.27
C LEU A 16 11.75 0.05 1.63
N VAL A 17 10.76 0.03 0.73
CA VAL A 17 9.43 0.59 1.01
C VAL A 17 8.74 -0.15 2.15
N LEU A 18 8.74 -1.48 2.12
CA LEU A 18 8.16 -2.30 3.19
C LEU A 18 8.86 -2.05 4.53
N LEU A 19 10.20 -1.99 4.54
CA LEU A 19 10.97 -1.69 5.75
C LEU A 19 10.60 -0.31 6.32
N GLY A 20 10.53 0.72 5.47
CA GLY A 20 10.13 2.06 5.89
C GLY A 20 8.72 2.10 6.48
N LEU A 21 7.77 1.39 5.87
CA LEU A 21 6.39 1.29 6.38
C LEU A 21 6.33 0.60 7.75
N VAL A 22 7.07 -0.49 7.95
CA VAL A 22 7.15 -1.18 9.24
C VAL A 22 7.72 -0.26 10.31
N LEU A 23 8.78 0.48 9.96
CA LEU A 23 9.46 1.39 10.87
C LEU A 23 8.54 2.57 11.28
N VAL A 24 7.85 3.18 10.32
CA VAL A 24 6.83 4.22 10.63
C VAL A 24 5.71 3.66 11.50
N GLY A 25 5.26 2.43 11.22
CA GLY A 25 4.26 1.73 12.02
C GLY A 25 4.69 1.53 13.48
N SER A 26 5.94 1.15 13.73
CA SER A 26 6.42 0.90 15.09
C SER A 26 6.64 2.18 15.93
N TYR A 27 6.97 3.32 15.30
CA TYR A 27 7.16 4.59 16.03
C TYR A 27 5.90 5.43 16.23
N ARG A 28 4.80 5.17 15.52
CA ARG A 28 3.58 6.01 15.60
C ARG A 28 2.74 5.79 16.87
N PHE A 29 2.83 4.61 17.49
CA PHE A 29 1.90 4.18 18.55
C PHE A 29 2.36 4.27 20.04
N PRO A 30 3.62 4.58 20.42
CA PRO A 30 4.00 4.58 21.84
C PRO A 30 3.76 5.89 22.60
N VAL A 31 3.45 7.03 21.94
CA VAL A 31 3.32 8.33 22.61
C VAL A 31 1.93 8.93 22.40
N PRO A 32 1.08 9.05 23.43
CA PRO A 32 -0.21 9.72 23.33
C PRO A 32 -0.01 11.23 23.11
N LEU A 33 -0.59 11.76 22.03
CA LEU A 33 -0.46 13.17 21.63
C LEU A 33 -1.33 14.14 22.43
N VAL A 34 -2.31 13.63 23.20
CA VAL A 34 -3.33 14.42 23.93
C VAL A 34 -3.64 13.74 25.27
N TYR A 35 -3.93 14.53 26.31
CA TYR A 35 -4.37 14.06 27.63
C TYR A 35 -5.82 14.49 27.92
N PRO A 36 -6.71 13.59 28.40
CA PRO A 36 -6.48 12.16 28.61
C PRO A 36 -6.26 11.43 27.28
N ALA A 37 -5.54 10.31 27.33
CA ALA A 37 -5.26 9.51 26.14
C ALA A 37 -6.58 9.09 25.48
N LEU A 38 -6.69 9.29 24.16
CA LEU A 38 -7.83 8.75 23.42
C LEU A 38 -7.86 7.22 23.57
N PRO A 39 -9.05 6.59 23.55
CA PRO A 39 -9.18 5.15 23.55
C PRO A 39 -8.29 4.56 22.44
N THR A 40 -7.54 3.51 22.79
CA THR A 40 -6.65 2.85 21.83
C THR A 40 -7.46 2.34 20.65
N PRO A 41 -7.11 2.70 19.39
CA PRO A 41 -7.77 2.15 18.22
C PRO A 41 -7.70 0.62 18.21
N ASP A 42 -8.72 -0.04 17.67
CA ASP A 42 -8.66 -1.48 17.43
C ASP A 42 -7.67 -1.78 16.30
N TYR A 43 -6.42 -2.05 16.70
CA TYR A 43 -5.32 -2.36 15.79
C TYR A 43 -5.55 -3.64 14.99
N ALA A 44 -6.28 -4.61 15.53
CA ALA A 44 -6.58 -5.85 14.83
C ALA A 44 -7.57 -5.60 13.68
N LEU A 45 -8.61 -4.79 13.94
CA LEU A 45 -9.56 -4.38 12.92
C LEU A 45 -8.92 -3.48 11.85
N GLN A 46 -8.07 -2.53 12.26
CA GLN A 46 -7.31 -1.71 11.30
C GLN A 46 -6.38 -2.55 10.43
N ALA A 47 -5.70 -3.54 11.02
CA ALA A 47 -4.87 -4.47 10.26
C ALA A 47 -5.70 -5.31 9.29
N ALA A 48 -6.85 -5.82 9.71
CA ALA A 48 -7.76 -6.57 8.83
C ALA A 48 -8.23 -5.74 7.63
N ILE A 49 -8.59 -4.47 7.84
CA ILE A 49 -8.98 -3.53 6.78
C ILE A 49 -7.80 -3.24 5.84
N ALA A 50 -6.60 -3.04 6.39
CA ALA A 50 -5.41 -2.84 5.58
C ALA A 50 -5.10 -4.06 4.69
N TYR A 51 -5.18 -5.27 5.23
CA TYR A 51 -4.99 -6.50 4.45
C TYR A 51 -6.08 -6.69 3.40
N ALA A 52 -7.34 -6.44 3.74
CA ALA A 52 -8.45 -6.49 2.78
C ALA A 52 -8.25 -5.49 1.64
N GLY A 53 -7.73 -4.30 1.93
CA GLY A 53 -7.37 -3.27 0.95
C GLY A 53 -6.16 -3.64 0.08
N ALA A 54 -5.22 -4.42 0.60
CA ALA A 54 -4.04 -4.86 -0.15
C ALA A 54 -4.38 -5.86 -1.27
N VAL A 55 -5.38 -6.72 -1.07
CA VAL A 55 -5.81 -7.73 -2.06
C VAL A 55 -6.14 -7.13 -3.43
N PRO A 56 -7.05 -6.14 -3.55
CA PRO A 56 -7.37 -5.53 -4.84
C PRO A 56 -6.18 -4.73 -5.42
N ILE A 57 -5.31 -4.15 -4.60
CA ILE A 57 -4.08 -3.47 -5.05
C ILE A 57 -3.16 -4.48 -5.76
N VAL A 58 -2.96 -5.66 -5.19
CA VAL A 58 -2.16 -6.74 -5.80
C VAL A 58 -2.80 -7.21 -7.11
N ALA A 59 -4.13 -7.37 -7.13
CA ALA A 59 -4.85 -7.76 -8.35
C ALA A 59 -4.65 -6.74 -9.48
N VAL A 60 -4.80 -5.43 -9.17
CA VAL A 60 -4.57 -4.35 -10.14
C VAL A 60 -3.14 -4.35 -10.64
N LEU A 61 -2.15 -4.57 -9.77
CA LEU A 61 -0.74 -4.65 -10.15
C LEU A 61 -0.48 -5.80 -11.15
N VAL A 62 -1.02 -7.00 -10.88
CA VAL A 62 -0.89 -8.16 -11.78
C VAL A 62 -1.56 -7.88 -13.12
N VAL A 63 -2.81 -7.40 -13.11
CA VAL A 63 -3.56 -7.09 -14.33
C VAL A 63 -2.84 -6.02 -15.15
N ALA A 64 -2.46 -4.90 -14.52
CA ALA A 64 -1.73 -3.82 -15.19
C ALA A 64 -0.40 -4.31 -15.78
N GLY A 65 0.34 -5.16 -15.06
CA GLY A 65 1.58 -5.78 -15.53
C GLY A 65 1.36 -6.67 -16.77
N VAL A 66 0.34 -7.53 -16.75
CA VAL A 66 0.01 -8.41 -17.89
C VAL A 66 -0.41 -7.60 -19.11
N PHE A 67 -1.28 -6.60 -18.94
CA PHE A 67 -1.73 -5.75 -20.06
C PHE A 67 -0.60 -4.86 -20.60
N ALA A 68 0.23 -4.31 -19.73
CA ALA A 68 1.43 -3.54 -20.11
C ALA A 68 2.43 -4.38 -20.91
N HIS A 69 2.51 -5.69 -20.64
CA HIS A 69 3.34 -6.61 -21.41
C HIS A 69 2.76 -6.93 -22.79
N LYS A 70 1.44 -7.10 -22.88
CA LYS A 70 0.74 -7.42 -24.14
C LYS A 70 0.59 -6.23 -25.09
N ARG A 71 0.61 -4.99 -24.58
CA ARG A 71 0.41 -3.75 -25.36
C ARG A 71 1.54 -2.75 -25.12
N PRO A 72 2.75 -3.00 -25.66
CA PRO A 72 3.92 -2.16 -25.42
C PRO A 72 3.70 -0.69 -25.84
N GLU A 73 2.93 -0.45 -26.89
CA GLU A 73 2.56 0.88 -27.41
C GLU A 73 1.71 1.71 -26.43
N GLN A 74 0.98 1.07 -25.52
CA GLN A 74 0.15 1.74 -24.50
C GLN A 74 0.70 1.59 -23.07
N ARG A 75 1.89 1.00 -22.92
CA ARG A 75 2.47 0.60 -21.63
C ARG A 75 2.47 1.73 -20.60
N GLY A 76 2.91 2.93 -20.98
CA GLY A 76 2.94 4.09 -20.07
C GLY A 76 1.55 4.45 -19.54
N ARG A 77 0.53 4.44 -20.41
CA ARG A 77 -0.86 4.76 -20.04
C ARG A 77 -1.47 3.68 -19.14
N ILE A 78 -1.17 2.41 -19.40
CA ILE A 78 -1.66 1.27 -18.61
C ILE A 78 -1.07 1.34 -17.20
N VAL A 79 0.25 1.53 -17.09
CA VAL A 79 0.93 1.64 -15.79
C VAL A 79 0.44 2.87 -15.02
N ALA A 80 0.29 4.03 -15.66
CA ALA A 80 -0.19 5.24 -15.01
C ALA A 80 -1.63 5.09 -14.47
N ARG A 81 -2.53 4.47 -15.25
CA ARG A 81 -3.90 4.17 -14.81
C ARG A 81 -3.93 3.15 -13.68
N GLY A 82 -3.15 2.08 -13.80
CA GLY A 82 -3.02 1.06 -12.75
C GLY A 82 -2.52 1.66 -11.43
N ALA A 83 -1.47 2.48 -11.49
CA ALA A 83 -0.96 3.22 -10.34
C ALA A 83 -2.02 4.16 -9.74
N GLY A 84 -2.77 4.89 -10.57
CA GLY A 84 -3.86 5.75 -10.10
C GLY A 84 -4.95 4.98 -9.34
N VAL A 85 -5.35 3.81 -9.85
CA VAL A 85 -6.33 2.95 -9.17
C VAL A 85 -5.78 2.42 -7.84
N MET A 86 -4.51 1.98 -7.81
CA MET A 86 -3.87 1.52 -6.57
C MET A 86 -3.81 2.62 -5.50
N ILE A 87 -3.46 3.86 -5.89
CA ILE A 87 -3.46 5.02 -4.99
C ILE A 87 -4.86 5.29 -4.46
N LEU A 88 -5.88 5.26 -5.33
CA LEU A 88 -7.27 5.50 -4.92
C LEU A 88 -7.75 4.45 -3.91
N ILE A 89 -7.47 3.17 -4.15
CA ILE A 89 -7.81 2.09 -3.21
C ILE A 89 -7.07 2.32 -1.87
N GLY A 90 -5.78 2.63 -1.91
CA GLY A 90 -4.99 2.92 -0.71
C GLY A 90 -5.56 4.10 0.09
N LEU A 91 -6.01 5.15 -0.59
CA LEU A 91 -6.65 6.31 0.03
C LEU A 91 -7.95 5.92 0.73
N ILE A 92 -8.84 5.19 0.03
CA ILE A 92 -10.13 4.75 0.57
C ILE A 92 -9.92 3.88 1.81
N VAL A 93 -9.03 2.90 1.72
CA VAL A 93 -8.70 1.98 2.83
C VAL A 93 -8.14 2.76 4.02
N SER A 94 -7.27 3.74 3.78
CA SER A 94 -6.73 4.59 4.84
C SER A 94 -7.81 5.44 5.51
N ILE A 95 -8.71 6.04 4.74
CA ILE A 95 -9.84 6.81 5.29
C ILE A 95 -10.71 5.89 6.15
N VAL A 96 -11.11 4.73 5.63
CA VAL A 96 -11.95 3.78 6.37
C VAL A 96 -11.28 3.36 7.67
N ALA A 97 -10.00 2.98 7.64
CA ALA A 97 -9.25 2.58 8.82
C ALA A 97 -9.12 3.71 9.88
N LEU A 98 -9.02 4.96 9.43
CA LEU A 98 -8.93 6.14 10.31
C LEU A 98 -10.28 6.59 10.86
N THR A 99 -11.38 6.29 10.16
CA THR A 99 -12.75 6.67 10.58
C THR A 99 -13.43 5.64 11.47
N LEU A 100 -12.77 4.50 11.74
CA LEU A 100 -13.34 3.49 12.63
C LEU A 100 -13.50 4.04 14.05
N PRO A 101 -14.67 3.85 14.67
CA PRO A 101 -14.84 4.17 16.08
C PRO A 101 -13.93 3.27 16.91
N ALA A 102 -13.31 3.86 17.93
CA ALA A 102 -12.62 3.09 18.96
C ALA A 102 -13.66 2.30 19.77
N PRO A 103 -13.34 1.07 20.20
CA PRO A 103 -14.22 0.27 21.06
C PRO A 103 -14.48 0.93 22.43
#